data_AF-A0A926HDT5-F1
#
_entry.id   AF-A0A926HDT5-F1
#
_cell.length_a   1.000
_cell.length_b   1.000
_cell.length_c   1.000
_cell.angle_alpha   90.00
_cell.angle_beta   90.00
_cell.angle_gamma   90.00
#
_symmetry.space_group_name_H-M   'P 1'
#
loop_
_entity.id
_entity.type
_entity.pdbx_description
1 polymer ?
#
loop_
_entity_poly.entity_id
_entity_poly.type
_entity_poly.pdbx_seq_one_letter_code
_entity_poly.pdbx_strand_id
1 'polypeptide(L)' 'PEGDPLKCKMNRPHGIFAGADGTLFIGDSEAHRIRVVR' A
#
# COMPACT_ATOMS: atom_id res chain seq x y z
N PRO A 1 -12.25 -2.78 1.38
CA PRO A 1 -11.22 -1.73 1.18
C PRO A 1 -11.19 -0.80 2.39
N GLU A 2 -10.01 -0.48 2.90
CA GLU A 2 -9.86 0.55 3.93
C GLU A 2 -10.10 1.92 3.28
N GLY A 3 -10.95 2.76 3.89
CA GLY A 3 -11.46 3.97 3.24
C GLY A 3 -10.55 5.20 3.35
N ASP A 4 -10.00 5.45 4.54
CA ASP A 4 -9.09 6.57 4.81
C ASP A 4 -7.62 6.09 4.76
N PRO A 5 -6.83 6.50 3.76
CA PRO A 5 -5.45 6.08 3.62
C PRO A 5 -4.58 6.45 4.83
N LEU A 6 -4.88 7.55 5.53
CA LEU A 6 -4.11 7.99 6.70
C LEU A 6 -4.41 7.17 7.96
N LYS A 7 -5.52 6.42 7.96
CA LYS A 7 -5.88 5.48 9.02
C LYS A 7 -5.57 4.03 8.67
N CYS A 8 -5.06 3.78 7.47
CA CYS A 8 -4.60 2.47 7.00
C CYS A 8 -3.41 2.01 7.86
N LYS A 9 -3.63 1.01 8.71
CA LYS A 9 -2.54 0.42 9.49
C LYS A 9 -1.71 -0.48 8.58
N MET A 10 -0.40 -0.24 8.56
CA MET A 10 0.58 -1.08 7.86
C MET A 10 1.39 -1.89 8.87
N ASN A 11 1.90 -3.04 8.43
CA ASN A 11 2.69 -3.97 9.22
C ASN A 11 3.91 -4.45 8.41
N ARG A 12 5.04 -3.74 8.57
CA ARG A 12 6.30 -3.90 7.81
C ARG A 12 6.16 -3.66 6.29
N PRO A 13 5.92 -2.39 5.86
CA PRO A 13 6.04 -2.03 4.45
C PRO A 13 7.50 -2.17 4.00
N HIS A 14 7.73 -2.85 2.87
CA HIS A 14 9.09 -3.23 2.46
C HIS A 14 9.45 -2.84 1.02
N GLY A 15 8.46 -2.73 0.13
CA GLY A 15 8.68 -2.35 -1.27
C GLY A 15 7.58 -1.42 -1.77
N ILE A 16 7.96 -0.50 -2.65
CA ILE A 16 7.05 0.42 -3.33
C ILE A 16 7.32 0.42 -4.84
N PHE A 17 6.25 0.46 -5.63
CA PHE A 17 6.30 0.65 -7.07
C PHE A 17 5.32 1.75 -7.48
N ALA A 18 5.78 2.70 -8.29
CA ALA A 18 4.96 3.76 -8.86
C ALA A 18 4.63 3.42 -10.31
N GLY A 19 3.34 3.27 -10.60
CA GLY A 19 2.82 3.12 -11.95
C GLY A 19 2.87 4.43 -12.73
N ALA A 20 2.90 4.32 -14.06
CA ALA A 20 2.88 5.49 -14.96
C ALA A 20 1.59 6.31 -14.87
N ASP A 21 0.52 5.73 -14.32
CA ASP A 21 -0.77 6.36 -14.04
C ASP A 21 -0.82 7.07 -12.68
N GLY A 22 0.28 7.04 -11.91
CA GLY A 22 0.35 7.57 -10.55
C GLY A 22 -0.08 6.59 -9.45
N THR A 23 -0.51 5.37 -9.80
CA THR A 23 -0.87 4.36 -8.79
C THR A 23 0.35 3.89 -8.02
N LEU A 24 0.29 3.89 -6.69
CA LEU A 24 1.34 3.33 -5.83
C LEU A 24 0.95 1.94 -5.32
N PHE A 25 1.84 0.98 -5.53
CA PHE A 25 1.75 -0.37 -4.99
C PHE A 25 2.73 -0.52 -3.85
N ILE A 26 2.26 -0.94 -2.67
CA ILE A 26 3.10 -1.10 -1.48
C ILE A 26 2.98 -2.55 -0.99
N GLY A 27 4.13 -3.22 -0.86
CA GLY A 27 4.21 -4.54 -0.25
C GLY A 27 4.22 -4.45 1.27
N ASP A 28 3.12 -4.86 1.90
CA ASP A 28 2.90 -4.83 3.35
C ASP A 28 3.07 -6.24 3.92
N SER A 29 4.31 -6.59 4.31
CA SER A 29 4.76 -7.98 4.39
C SER A 29 4.13 -8.77 5.54
N GLU A 30 4.11 -8.21 6.75
CA GLU A 30 3.50 -8.86 7.91
C GLU A 30 1.97 -8.70 7.91
N ALA A 31 1.43 -7.88 7.01
CA ALA A 31 -0.01 -7.85 6.73
C ALA A 31 -0.42 -8.82 5.62
N HIS A 32 0.55 -9.52 4.98
CA HIS A 32 0.34 -10.40 3.83
C HIS A 32 -0.52 -9.76 2.73
N ARG A 33 -0.31 -8.47 2.47
CA ARG A 33 -1.14 -7.68 1.55
C ARG A 33 -0.30 -6.82 0.63
N ILE A 34 -0.84 -6.57 -0.56
CA ILE A 34 -0.43 -5.45 -1.42
C ILE A 34 -1.43 -4.32 -1.20
N ARG A 35 -0.94 -3.14 -0.81
CA ARG A 35 -1.75 -1.92 -0.72
C ARG A 35 -1.67 -1.17 -2.04
N VAL A 36 -2.79 -0.55 -2.41
CA VAL A 36 -2.90 0.26 -3.62
C VAL A 36 -3.41 1.64 -3.22
N VAL A 37 -2.66 2.68 -3.57
CA VAL A 37 -3.03 4.08 -3.36
C VAL A 37 -3.16 4.74 -4.74
N ARG A 38 -4.23 5.52 -4.91
CA ARG A 38 -4.53 6.32 -6.10
C ARG A 38 -4.84 7.75 -5.66
#